data_AF-A0A3D3JZS6-F1
#
_entry.id   AF-A0A3D3JZS6-F1
#
_cell.length_a   1.000
_cell.length_b   1.000
_cell.length_c   1.000
_cell.angle_alpha   90.00
_cell.angle_beta   90.00
_cell.angle_gamma   90.00
#
_symmetry.space_group_name_H-M   'P 1'
#
loop_
_entity.id
_entity.type
_entity.pdbx_description
1 polymer ?
#
loop_
_entity_poly.entity_id
_entity_poly.type
_entity_poly.pdbx_seq_one_letter_code
_entity_poly.pdbx_strand_id
1 'polypeptide(L)'
;MVMEKIDPEEYQKRLDRITAIFSDIVEQSDVQATRRCPYRDRLDRCTAKFGCQNQRKPLEKGGLRQCGGDDKIDYRGAWETDASEEAE
;
A
#
# COMPACT_ATOMS: atom_id res chain seq x y z
N MET A 1 27.41 11.55 26.59
CA MET A 1 25.99 11.18 26.44
C MET A 1 25.69 10.12 27.47
N VAL A 2 24.83 10.40 28.44
CA VAL A 2 24.32 9.37 29.35
C VAL A 2 23.22 8.66 28.58
N MET A 3 23.44 7.41 28.19
CA MET A 3 22.35 6.56 27.72
C MET A 3 21.47 6.28 28.93
N GLU A 4 20.28 6.87 28.96
CA GLU A 4 19.25 6.46 29.91
C GLU A 4 19.03 4.95 29.76
N LYS A 5 18.87 4.26 30.89
CA LYS A 5 18.50 2.85 30.88
C LYS A 5 17.16 2.74 30.17
N ILE A 6 17.14 2.05 29.04
CA ILE A 6 15.92 1.74 28.31
C ILE A 6 15.07 0.86 29.22
N ASP A 7 13.85 1.30 29.49
CA ASP A 7 12.84 0.47 30.13
C ASP A 7 12.43 -0.65 29.13
N PRO A 8 12.71 -1.93 29.46
CA PRO A 8 12.41 -3.04 28.56
C PRO A 8 10.91 -3.18 28.28
N GLU A 9 10.02 -2.83 29.22
CA GLU A 9 8.57 -2.93 29.02
C GLU A 9 8.07 -1.87 28.05
N GLU A 10 8.48 -0.62 28.24
CA GLU A 10 8.15 0.49 27.33
C GLU A 10 8.75 0.28 25.93
N TYR A 11 9.95 -0.29 25.85
CA TYR A 11 10.54 -0.67 24.57
C TYR A 11 9.70 -1.75 23.86
N GLN A 12 9.26 -2.78 24.58
CA GLN A 12 8.42 -3.83 24.02
C GLN A 12 7.08 -3.28 23.52
N LYS A 13 6.41 -2.40 24.28
CA LYS A 13 5.17 -1.74 23.85
C LYS A 13 5.32 -1.02 22.50
N ARG A 14 6.46 -0.33 22.30
CA ARG A 14 6.74 0.35 21.03
C ARG A 14 6.96 -0.64 19.89
N LEU A 15 7.65 -1.75 20.14
CA LEU A 15 7.81 -2.83 19.15
C LEU A 15 6.46 -3.45 18.78
N ASP A 16 5.60 -3.70 19.76
CA ASP A 16 4.27 -4.27 19.54
C ASP A 16 3.42 -3.33 18.69
N ARG A 17 3.43 -2.03 19.00
CA ARG A 17 2.76 -1.00 18.20
C ARG A 17 3.27 -0.95 16.76
N ILE A 18 4.59 -0.96 16.57
CA ILE A 18 5.19 -0.97 15.22
C ILE A 18 4.76 -2.25 14.46
N THR A 19 4.78 -3.39 15.13
CA THR A 19 4.39 -4.67 14.55
C THR A 19 2.93 -4.67 14.12
N ALA A 20 2.03 -4.11 14.93
CA ALA A 20 0.62 -3.95 14.60
C ALA A 20 0.43 -3.10 13.33
N ILE A 21 1.04 -1.91 13.29
CA ILE A 21 0.97 -1.01 12.12
C ILE A 21 1.47 -1.72 10.85
N PHE A 22 2.62 -2.41 10.92
CA PHE A 22 3.15 -3.09 9.74
C PHE A 22 2.32 -4.30 9.31
N SER A 23 1.70 -5.01 10.26
CA SER A 23 0.80 -6.12 9.96
C SER A 23 -0.41 -5.63 9.16
N ASP A 24 -1.07 -4.57 9.64
CA ASP A 24 -2.24 -3.98 8.99
C ASP A 24 -1.92 -3.46 7.58
N ILE A 25 -0.74 -2.83 7.40
CA ILE A 25 -0.26 -2.37 6.10
C ILE A 25 -0.09 -3.54 5.12
N VAL A 26 0.48 -4.65 5.56
CA VAL A 26 0.71 -5.83 4.71
C VAL A 26 -0.62 -6.45 4.30
N GLU A 27 -1.54 -6.66 5.23
CA GLU A 27 -2.86 -7.21 4.94
C GLU A 27 -3.63 -6.35 3.92
N GLN A 28 -3.67 -5.03 4.14
CA GLN A 28 -4.32 -4.12 3.20
C GLN A 28 -3.62 -4.12 1.84
N SER A 29 -2.29 -4.21 1.80
CA SER A 29 -1.52 -4.27 0.56
C SER A 29 -1.83 -5.52 -0.26
N ASP A 30 -2.02 -6.66 0.39
CA ASP A 30 -2.43 -7.91 -0.28
C ASP A 30 -3.83 -7.78 -0.89
N VAL A 31 -4.78 -7.22 -0.16
CA VAL A 31 -6.13 -6.94 -0.69
C VAL A 31 -6.05 -6.00 -1.91
N GLN A 32 -5.26 -4.93 -1.82
CA GLN A 32 -5.11 -3.97 -2.91
C GLN A 32 -4.36 -4.56 -4.11
N ALA A 33 -3.39 -5.46 -3.90
CA ALA A 33 -2.64 -6.11 -4.97
C ALA A 33 -3.55 -6.96 -5.88
N THR A 34 -4.70 -7.44 -5.37
CA THR A 34 -5.70 -8.13 -6.20
C THR A 34 -6.40 -7.21 -7.21
N ARG A 35 -6.42 -5.89 -6.95
CA ARG A 35 -7.16 -4.89 -7.76
C ARG A 35 -6.23 -3.96 -8.53
N ARG A 36 -5.09 -3.60 -7.94
CA ARG A 36 -4.07 -2.74 -8.54
C ARG A 36 -3.39 -3.49 -9.68
N CYS A 37 -3.34 -2.88 -10.87
CA CYS A 37 -2.56 -3.45 -11.96
C CYS A 37 -1.06 -3.15 -11.75
N PRO A 38 -0.19 -4.14 -11.51
CA PRO A 38 1.24 -3.90 -11.28
C PRO A 38 1.97 -3.43 -12.55
N TYR A 39 1.32 -3.51 -13.71
CA TYR A 39 1.90 -3.14 -15.00
C TYR A 39 1.42 -1.78 -15.53
N ARG A 40 0.64 -1.01 -14.76
CA ARG A 40 0.23 0.34 -15.19
C ARG A 40 1.32 1.36 -14.87
N ASP A 41 1.73 2.14 -15.87
CA ASP A 41 2.66 3.24 -15.67
C ASP A 41 1.96 4.53 -15.19
N ARG A 42 2.75 5.58 -14.93
CA ARG A 42 2.24 6.89 -14.46
C ARG A 42 1.37 7.65 -15.48
N LEU A 43 1.26 7.16 -16.71
CA LEU A 43 0.46 7.74 -17.79
C LEU A 43 -0.74 6.83 -18.13
N ASP A 44 -1.10 5.92 -17.21
CA ASP A 44 -2.15 4.92 -17.36
C ASP A 44 -1.96 3.95 -18.53
N ARG A 45 -0.71 3.79 -18.98
CA ARG A 45 -0.35 2.83 -20.03
C ARG A 45 -0.01 1.48 -19.41
N CYS A 46 -0.52 0.43 -20.04
CA CYS A 46 -0.23 -0.94 -19.73
C CYS A 46 1.13 -1.35 -20.31
N THR A 47 2.05 -1.74 -19.43
CA THR A 47 3.38 -2.27 -19.77
C THR A 47 3.42 -3.80 -19.83
N ALA A 48 2.30 -4.47 -19.57
CA ALA A 48 2.22 -5.93 -19.60
C ALA A 48 2.50 -6.45 -21.02
N LYS A 49 3.43 -7.41 -21.12
CA LYS A 49 3.76 -8.11 -22.37
C LYS A 49 2.84 -9.29 -22.67
N PHE A 50 1.84 -9.52 -21.82
CA PHE A 50 0.83 -10.57 -21.93
C PHE A 50 -0.58 -9.97 -21.85
N GLY A 51 -1.59 -10.73 -22.25
CA GLY A 51 -2.99 -10.30 -22.20
C GLY A 51 -3.55 -10.31 -20.78
N CYS A 52 -4.22 -9.23 -20.37
CA CYS A 52 -4.96 -9.16 -19.12
C CYS A 52 -6.33 -8.50 -19.31
N GLN A 53 -7.27 -8.73 -18.38
CA GLN A 53 -8.64 -8.23 -18.48
C GLN A 53 -8.73 -6.69 -18.52
N ASN A 54 -7.79 -6.02 -17.85
CA ASN A 54 -7.77 -4.56 -17.76
C ASN A 54 -7.02 -3.91 -18.95
N GLN A 55 -6.50 -4.69 -19.89
CA GLN A 55 -5.73 -4.19 -21.03
C GLN A 55 -6.65 -3.70 -22.16
N ARG A 56 -6.60 -2.40 -22.45
CA ARG A 56 -7.41 -1.73 -23.47
C ARG A 56 -6.60 -1.38 -24.71
N LYS A 57 -7.28 -1.00 -25.79
CA LYS A 57 -6.61 -0.61 -27.05
C LYS A 57 -5.74 0.64 -26.82
N PRO A 58 -4.59 0.74 -27.52
CA PRO A 58 -3.77 1.95 -27.48
C PRO A 58 -4.53 3.14 -28.08
N LEU A 59 -4.25 4.36 -27.59
CA LEU A 59 -4.83 5.60 -28.14
C LEU A 59 -4.32 5.89 -29.55
N GLU A 60 -3.05 5.59 -29.79
CA GLU A 60 -2.36 5.83 -31.05
C GLU A 60 -1.91 4.52 -31.68
N LYS A 61 -1.84 4.51 -33.01
CA LYS A 61 -1.38 3.34 -33.77
C LYS A 61 0.10 3.09 -33.45
N GLY A 62 0.39 1.93 -32.87
CA GLY A 62 1.74 1.55 -32.44
C GLY A 62 2.11 1.98 -31.02
N GLY A 63 1.22 2.68 -30.31
CA GLY A 63 1.44 3.06 -28.91
C GLY A 63 1.25 1.91 -27.92
N LEU A 64 1.62 2.16 -26.65
CA LEU A 64 1.31 1.26 -25.54
C LEU A 64 -0.20 1.17 -25.32
N ARG A 65 -0.65 0.00 -24.90
CA ARG A 65 -2.04 -0.25 -24.51
C ARG A 65 -2.41 0.57 -23.29
N GLN A 66 -3.68 0.85 -23.08
CA GLN A 66 -4.15 1.52 -21.87
C GLN A 66 -4.52 0.51 -20.79
N CYS A 67 -4.43 0.92 -19.52
CA CYS A 67 -5.00 0.16 -18.41
C CYS A 67 -6.35 0.76 -18.02
N GLY A 68 -7.41 -0.05 -18.00
CA GLY A 68 -8.74 0.38 -17.61
C GLY A 68 -9.11 0.03 -16.16
N GLY A 69 -8.13 -0.01 -15.25
CA GLY A 69 -8.39 -0.21 -13.81
C GLY A 69 -9.07 1.00 -13.17
N ASP A 70 -9.72 0.81 -12.01
CA ASP A 70 -10.63 1.80 -11.41
C ASP A 70 -9.98 2.77 -10.40
N ASP A 71 -8.68 2.64 -10.13
CA ASP A 71 -7.88 3.58 -9.34
C ASP A 71 -8.32 3.86 -7.90
N LYS A 72 -9.28 3.10 -7.39
CA LYS A 72 -9.79 3.26 -6.03
C LYS A 72 -8.89 2.56 -5.03
N ILE A 73 -7.76 3.19 -4.73
CA ILE A 73 -6.81 2.72 -3.71
C ILE A 73 -6.84 3.70 -2.54
N ASP A 74 -7.36 3.26 -1.40
CA ASP A 74 -7.38 4.04 -0.16
C ASP A 74 -6.54 3.34 0.91
N TYR A 75 -5.45 3.97 1.32
CA TYR A 75 -4.52 3.48 2.34
C TYR A 75 -4.73 4.15 3.71
N ARG A 76 -5.63 5.13 3.82
CA ARG A 76 -5.79 5.92 5.06
C ARG A 76 -6.19 5.06 6.24
N GLY A 77 -7.14 4.15 6.04
CA GLY A 77 -7.59 3.22 7.08
C GLY A 77 -6.53 2.24 7.58
N ALA A 78 -5.41 2.04 6.86
CA ALA A 78 -4.30 1.21 7.31
C ALA A 78 -3.21 1.99 8.06
N TRP A 79 -3.21 3.33 7.96
CA TRP A 79 -2.22 4.20 8.61
C TRP A 79 -2.79 4.93 9.82
N GLU A 80 -4.09 5.20 9.81
CA GLU A 80 -4.83 5.81 10.91
C GLU A 80 -5.30 4.73 11.90
N THR A 81 -4.35 3.97 12.46
CA THR A 81 -4.61 3.19 13.68
C THR A 81 -4.62 4.16 14.85
N ASP A 82 -5.77 4.28 15.50
CA ASP A 82 -6.06 5.28 16.51
C ASP A 82 -4.96 5.35 17.58
N ALA A 83 -4.15 6.40 17.53
CA ALA A 83 -3.22 6.78 18.58
C ALA A 83 -3.91 7.68 19.63
N SER A 84 -5.22 7.91 19.50
CA SER A 84 -5.98 8.87 20.31
C SER A 84 -6.69 8.24 21.51
N GLU A 85 -6.81 6.92 21.60
CA GLU A 85 -7.63 6.27 22.65
C GLU A 85 -6.93 6.10 24.02
N GLU A 86 -5.69 6.56 24.18
CA GLU A 86 -4.96 6.49 25.47
C GLU A 86 -4.88 7.84 26.21
N ALA A 87 -5.73 8.80 25.86
CA ALA A 87 -5.83 10.09 26.54
C ALA A 87 -7.23 10.33 27.12
N GLU A 88 -7.66 9.50 28.08
CA GLU A 88 -8.71 9.85 29.06
C GLU A 88 -8.38 9.30 30.45
#